data_AF-A0A816EFX9-F1
#
_entry.id   AF-A0A816EFX9-F1
#
_cell.length_a   1.000
_cell.length_b   1.000
_cell.length_c   1.000
_cell.angle_alpha   90.00
_cell.angle_beta   90.00
_cell.angle_gamma   90.00
#
_symmetry.space_group_name_H-M   'P 1'
#
loop_
_entity.id
_entity.type
_entity.pdbx_description
1 polymer ?
#
loop_
_entity_poly.entity_id
_entity_poly.type
_entity_poly.pdbx_seq_one_letter_code
_entity_poly.pdbx_strand_id
1 'polypeptide(L)'
;MQGDIYLVVFLSILIVQIDGVPRFANYYQDHMVLQREPQRALVWGYGDANKLTSLKIGGKTYETVSRSESADNFGEGTWSVTLDPVDDEGPYDIQVSQPLTNGTLTTITLHDVLFGDVWLCSGQSNMQMTVRDIFNATEEIANAEKYPKIRVFTNGRTPSSTPVEESIQIVQKWSIASSSSIGGPSWTYFSAVCWLYGRMIHEALGGRPIGLIATSYGGTAIELWMPQDAFLKCYPPS
;
A
#
# COMPACT_ATOMS: atom_id res chain seq x y z
N MET A 1 -18.52 66.29 26.12
CA MET A 1 -18.72 65.21 25.13
C MET A 1 -17.36 64.59 24.89
N GLN A 2 -17.00 63.59 25.71
CA GLN A 2 -15.75 62.85 25.60
C GLN A 2 -16.03 61.69 24.63
N GLY A 3 -15.35 61.66 23.48
CA GLY A 3 -15.48 60.56 22.51
C GLY A 3 -14.42 59.52 22.78
N ASP A 4 -14.82 58.30 23.15
CA ASP A 4 -13.92 57.17 23.30
C ASP A 4 -13.58 56.59 21.92
N ILE A 5 -12.28 56.54 21.60
CA ILE A 5 -11.75 55.97 20.36
C ILE A 5 -11.50 54.48 20.61
N TYR A 6 -12.27 53.62 19.92
CA TYR A 6 -12.06 52.17 19.95
C TYR A 6 -11.04 51.77 18.89
N LEU A 7 -9.90 51.24 19.33
CA LEU A 7 -8.88 50.65 18.48
C LEU A 7 -9.28 49.21 18.13
N VAL A 8 -9.67 48.96 16.88
CA VAL A 8 -9.93 47.60 16.38
C VAL A 8 -8.60 47.00 15.91
N VAL A 9 -8.08 46.04 16.67
CA VAL A 9 -6.89 45.26 16.28
C VAL A 9 -7.33 44.11 15.39
N PHE A 10 -6.99 44.14 14.11
CA PHE A 10 -7.14 42.99 13.22
C PHE A 10 -6.03 41.99 13.52
N LEU A 11 -6.38 40.89 14.19
CA LEU A 11 -5.48 39.77 14.40
C LEU A 11 -5.40 38.97 13.08
N SER A 12 -4.32 39.16 12.31
CA SER A 12 -4.07 38.33 11.12
C SER A 12 -3.72 36.91 11.57
N ILE A 13 -4.64 35.98 11.37
CA ILE A 13 -4.39 34.54 11.55
C ILE A 13 -3.38 34.13 10.47
N LEU A 14 -2.12 33.90 10.86
CA LEU A 14 -1.18 33.19 10.00
C LEU A 14 -1.67 31.75 9.86
N ILE A 15 -2.23 31.43 8.70
CA ILE A 15 -2.44 30.04 8.29
C ILE A 15 -1.04 29.51 7.95
N VAL A 16 -0.44 28.78 8.87
CA VAL A 16 0.75 27.98 8.56
C VAL A 16 0.27 26.81 7.72
N GLN A 17 0.49 26.87 6.40
CA GLN A 17 0.44 25.67 5.57
C GLN A 17 1.56 24.76 6.06
N ILE A 18 1.19 23.60 6.58
CA ILE A 18 2.14 22.52 6.83
C ILE A 18 2.47 21.96 5.46
N ASP A 19 3.75 22.02 5.06
CA ASP A 19 4.21 21.43 3.80
C ASP A 19 4.03 19.91 3.87
N GLY A 20 3.28 19.35 2.93
CA GLY A 20 3.12 17.91 2.74
C GLY A 20 4.29 17.37 1.96
N VAL A 21 5.25 16.73 2.64
CA VAL A 21 6.38 16.06 1.99
C VAL A 21 5.83 14.96 1.07
N PRO A 22 6.21 14.91 -0.23
CA PRO A 22 5.72 13.88 -1.12
C PRO A 22 6.05 12.49 -0.56
N ARG A 23 5.06 11.60 -0.56
CA ARG A 23 5.16 10.22 -0.09
C ARG A 23 4.30 9.30 -0.94
N PHE A 24 4.68 8.03 -1.06
CA PHE A 24 3.78 7.02 -1.61
C PHE A 24 2.68 6.67 -0.61
N ALA A 25 1.58 6.07 -1.08
CA ALA A 25 0.67 5.38 -0.19
C ALA A 25 1.43 4.31 0.63
N ASN A 26 1.08 4.14 1.89
CA ASN A 26 1.95 3.48 2.88
C ASN A 26 2.26 2.00 2.62
N TYR A 27 1.46 1.34 1.78
CA TYR A 27 1.66 -0.04 1.36
C TYR A 27 2.54 -0.18 0.11
N TYR A 28 2.88 0.92 -0.57
CA TYR A 28 3.98 0.93 -1.54
C TYR A 28 5.31 1.10 -0.81
N GLN A 29 6.17 0.10 -0.91
CA GLN A 29 7.42 0.02 -0.17
C GLN A 29 8.48 -0.67 -1.03
N ASP A 30 9.73 -0.62 -0.59
CA ASP A 30 10.82 -1.37 -1.22
C ASP A 30 10.48 -2.87 -1.29
N HIS A 31 11.06 -3.57 -2.26
CA HIS A 31 10.87 -5.01 -2.49
C HIS A 31 9.44 -5.40 -2.88
N MET A 32 8.55 -4.48 -3.24
CA MET A 32 7.19 -4.84 -3.63
C MET A 32 7.10 -5.40 -5.07
N VAL A 33 5.92 -5.86 -5.45
CA VAL A 33 5.61 -6.28 -6.82
C VAL A 33 4.45 -5.45 -7.36
N LEU A 34 4.62 -4.90 -8.55
CA LEU A 34 3.56 -4.27 -9.34
C LEU A 34 3.02 -5.23 -10.40
N GLN A 35 1.78 -5.03 -10.82
CA GLN A 35 1.19 -5.83 -11.89
C GLN A 35 1.92 -5.61 -13.21
N ARG A 36 2.39 -6.70 -13.82
CA ARG A 36 2.98 -6.71 -15.17
C ARG A 36 1.94 -6.53 -16.26
N GLU A 37 2.41 -6.38 -17.49
CA GLU A 37 1.58 -6.42 -18.69
C GLU A 37 0.65 -7.67 -18.76
N PRO A 38 -0.50 -7.59 -19.47
CA PRO A 38 -1.03 -6.44 -20.20
C PRO A 38 -1.66 -5.38 -19.28
N GLN A 39 -1.64 -5.59 -17.97
CA GLN A 39 -2.16 -4.64 -17.00
C GLN A 39 -1.24 -3.43 -16.87
N ARG A 40 -1.80 -2.33 -16.35
CA ARG A 40 -1.13 -1.06 -16.13
C ARG A 40 -1.16 -0.74 -14.65
N ALA A 41 -0.01 -0.79 -14.00
CA ALA A 41 0.08 -0.50 -12.58
C ALA A 41 -0.27 0.97 -12.30
N LEU A 42 -1.20 1.20 -11.37
CA LEU A 42 -1.48 2.51 -10.80
C LEU A 42 -0.52 2.73 -9.63
N VAL A 43 0.21 3.83 -9.63
CA VAL A 43 1.07 4.26 -8.51
C VAL A 43 0.55 5.59 -8.01
N TRP A 44 0.39 5.72 -6.70
CA TRP A 44 -0.22 6.91 -6.10
C TRP A 44 0.33 7.18 -4.70
N GLY A 45 0.06 8.38 -4.21
CA GLY A 45 0.43 8.81 -2.88
C GLY A 45 -0.01 10.23 -2.58
N TYR A 46 0.68 10.86 -1.65
CA TYR A 46 0.34 12.17 -1.08
C TYR A 46 1.47 13.16 -1.31
N GLY A 47 1.15 14.45 -1.25
CA GLY A 47 2.09 15.56 -1.31
C GLY A 47 1.34 16.89 -1.31
N ASP A 48 2.04 17.99 -1.57
CA ASP A 48 1.41 19.30 -1.68
C ASP A 48 0.41 19.34 -2.85
N ALA A 49 -0.78 19.90 -2.61
CA ALA A 49 -1.82 20.02 -3.61
C ALA A 49 -1.50 21.08 -4.68
N ASN A 50 -2.02 20.89 -5.89
CA ASN A 50 -1.81 21.74 -7.07
C ASN A 50 -0.32 21.88 -7.49
N LYS A 51 0.52 20.93 -7.10
CA LYS A 51 1.92 20.85 -7.53
C LYS A 51 2.09 19.80 -8.62
N LEU A 52 3.03 20.08 -9.53
CA LEU A 52 3.48 19.10 -10.52
C LEU A 52 4.26 17.99 -9.80
N THR A 53 3.81 16.77 -9.96
CA THR A 53 4.44 15.55 -9.44
C THR A 53 4.95 14.74 -10.62
N SER A 54 6.24 14.42 -10.60
CA SER A 54 6.91 13.62 -11.63
C SER A 54 7.23 12.24 -11.07
N LEU A 55 6.80 11.18 -11.76
CA LEU A 55 7.20 9.81 -11.47
C LEU A 55 8.16 9.31 -12.56
N LYS A 56 9.30 8.74 -12.16
CA LYS A 56 10.31 8.17 -13.06
C LYS A 56 10.54 6.70 -12.77
N ILE A 57 10.55 5.89 -13.83
CA ILE A 57 10.83 4.45 -13.78
C ILE A 57 11.36 3.98 -15.14
N GLY A 58 12.40 3.14 -15.16
CA GLY A 58 12.88 2.52 -16.40
C GLY A 58 13.25 3.50 -17.51
N GLY A 59 13.76 4.69 -17.15
CA GLY A 59 14.09 5.76 -18.11
C GLY A 59 12.88 6.55 -18.64
N LYS A 60 11.65 6.16 -18.30
CA LYS A 60 10.42 6.91 -18.62
C LYS A 60 10.07 7.88 -17.49
N THR A 61 9.49 9.02 -17.87
CA THR A 61 8.97 10.03 -16.94
C THR A 61 7.49 10.23 -17.21
N TYR A 62 6.71 10.27 -16.14
CA TYR A 62 5.28 10.54 -16.12
C TYR A 62 5.03 11.77 -15.26
N GLU A 63 4.07 12.60 -15.64
CA GLU A 63 3.71 13.80 -14.92
C GLU A 63 2.23 13.79 -14.56
N THR A 64 1.91 14.30 -13.38
CA THR A 64 0.55 14.49 -12.88
C THR A 64 0.50 15.71 -11.97
N VAL A 65 -0.70 16.20 -11.67
CA VAL A 65 -0.89 17.29 -10.71
C VAL A 65 -1.63 16.76 -9.50
N SER A 66 -1.07 16.98 -8.31
CA SER A 66 -1.70 16.56 -7.05
C SER A 66 -3.02 17.29 -6.86
N ARG A 67 -4.10 16.55 -6.61
CA ARG A 67 -5.46 17.11 -6.43
C ARG A 67 -5.70 17.41 -4.96
N SER A 68 -6.39 18.51 -4.68
CA SER A 68 -6.76 18.92 -3.30
C SER A 68 -7.90 18.08 -2.68
N GLU A 69 -8.49 17.15 -3.43
CA GLU A 69 -9.63 16.34 -3.00
C GLU A 69 -9.20 15.10 -2.19
N SER A 70 -8.32 15.28 -1.21
CA SER A 70 -8.04 14.18 -0.30
C SER A 70 -9.23 13.95 0.63
N ALA A 71 -9.63 12.68 0.75
CA ALA A 71 -10.58 12.21 1.75
C ALA A 71 -9.95 12.05 3.15
N ASP A 72 -8.65 12.33 3.30
CA ASP A 72 -8.02 12.35 4.60
C ASP A 72 -8.24 13.68 5.33
N ASN A 73 -8.35 13.61 6.66
CA ASN A 73 -8.53 14.78 7.51
C ASN A 73 -7.24 15.61 7.67
N PHE A 74 -6.20 15.32 6.87
CA PHE A 74 -4.87 15.91 7.00
C PHE A 74 -4.61 17.00 5.96
N GLY A 75 -5.47 17.14 4.95
CA GLY A 75 -5.38 18.22 3.97
C GLY A 75 -4.22 18.06 2.98
N GLU A 76 -3.66 16.86 2.86
CA GLU A 76 -2.65 16.54 1.84
C GLU A 76 -3.31 16.47 0.45
N GLY A 77 -2.59 16.78 -0.61
CA GLY A 77 -3.05 16.53 -1.98
C GLY A 77 -2.71 15.11 -2.42
N THR A 78 -3.57 14.47 -3.22
CA THR A 78 -3.30 13.13 -3.76
C THR A 78 -2.79 13.21 -5.19
N TRP A 79 -1.74 12.45 -5.50
CA TRP A 79 -1.24 12.28 -6.87
C TRP A 79 -1.37 10.82 -7.30
N SER A 80 -1.58 10.60 -8.58
CA SER A 80 -1.59 9.25 -9.15
C SER A 80 -1.10 9.26 -10.60
N VAL A 81 -0.43 8.18 -10.98
CA VAL A 81 0.12 7.91 -12.31
C VAL A 81 -0.23 6.46 -12.67
N THR A 82 -0.82 6.26 -13.84
CA THR A 82 -0.95 4.92 -14.43
C THR A 82 0.21 4.68 -15.38
N LEU A 83 1.07 3.71 -15.05
CA LEU A 83 2.24 3.36 -15.85
C LEU A 83 1.83 2.78 -17.21
N ASP A 84 2.72 2.81 -18.19
CA ASP A 84 2.62 1.93 -19.35
C ASP A 84 2.68 0.46 -18.90
N PRO A 85 2.10 -0.49 -19.66
CA PRO A 85 2.35 -1.91 -19.40
C PRO A 85 3.86 -2.20 -19.42
N VAL A 86 4.33 -2.98 -18.45
CA VAL A 86 5.75 -3.36 -18.32
C VAL A 86 5.85 -4.88 -18.41
N ASP A 87 6.62 -5.36 -19.38
CA ASP A 87 6.88 -6.79 -19.64
C ASP A 87 8.07 -7.33 -18.84
N ASP A 88 9.10 -6.50 -18.72
CA ASP A 88 10.34 -6.77 -18.01
C ASP A 88 10.10 -6.85 -16.50
N GLU A 89 10.71 -7.85 -15.88
CA GLU A 89 10.45 -8.21 -14.48
C GLU A 89 11.12 -7.27 -13.49
N GLY A 90 12.11 -6.47 -13.91
CA GLY A 90 12.95 -5.63 -13.06
C GLY A 90 14.15 -6.37 -12.44
N PRO A 91 14.68 -5.88 -11.30
CA PRO A 91 14.11 -4.85 -10.45
C PRO A 91 14.24 -3.43 -11.00
N TYR A 92 13.29 -2.59 -10.60
CA TYR A 92 13.26 -1.16 -10.89
C TYR A 92 13.34 -0.32 -9.62
N ASP A 93 13.96 0.85 -9.75
CA ASP A 93 13.74 1.96 -8.83
C ASP A 93 12.58 2.83 -9.36
N ILE A 94 11.66 3.20 -8.49
CA ILE A 94 10.56 4.13 -8.80
C ILE A 94 10.77 5.40 -8.01
N GLN A 95 11.01 6.51 -8.71
CA GLN A 95 11.28 7.81 -8.12
C GLN A 95 10.06 8.72 -8.28
N VAL A 96 9.66 9.39 -7.21
CA VAL A 96 8.65 10.45 -7.26
C VAL A 96 9.27 11.74 -6.77
N SER A 97 9.13 12.78 -7.57
CA SER A 97 9.66 14.11 -7.28
C SER A 97 8.55 15.15 -7.29
N GLN A 98 8.54 16.03 -6.29
CA GLN A 98 7.61 17.14 -6.19
C GLN A 98 8.30 18.35 -5.51
N PRO A 99 8.12 19.59 -6.02
CA PRO A 99 8.61 20.78 -5.35
C PRO A 99 7.71 21.16 -4.17
N LEU A 100 8.32 21.38 -3.00
CA LEU A 100 7.66 21.91 -1.81
C LEU A 100 7.21 23.38 -2.02
N THR A 101 6.43 23.93 -1.09
CA THR A 101 6.00 25.34 -1.12
C THR A 101 7.19 26.31 -1.18
N ASN A 102 8.31 26.00 -0.53
CA ASN A 102 9.53 26.81 -0.55
C ASN A 102 10.37 26.68 -1.84
N GLY A 103 9.92 25.87 -2.82
CA GLY A 103 10.60 25.65 -4.09
C GLY A 103 11.66 24.54 -4.07
N THR A 104 11.94 23.93 -2.92
CA THR A 104 12.87 22.79 -2.82
C THR A 104 12.27 21.57 -3.51
N LEU A 105 13.01 20.97 -4.44
CA LEU A 105 12.62 19.72 -5.07
C LEU A 105 12.91 18.54 -4.13
N THR A 106 11.87 17.86 -3.67
CA THR A 106 12.00 16.64 -2.87
C THR A 106 11.80 15.43 -3.77
N THR A 107 12.63 14.41 -3.60
CA THR A 107 12.50 13.13 -4.31
C THR A 107 12.50 11.98 -3.32
N ILE A 108 11.54 11.08 -3.47
CA ILE A 108 11.43 9.81 -2.75
C ILE A 108 11.63 8.66 -3.75
N THR A 109 12.19 7.54 -3.28
CA THR A 109 12.48 6.38 -4.13
C THR A 109 11.98 5.10 -3.47
N LEU A 110 11.32 4.24 -4.24
CA LEU A 110 11.13 2.84 -3.91
C LEU A 110 12.18 2.01 -4.65
N HIS A 111 12.82 1.09 -3.95
CA HIS A 111 13.87 0.23 -4.46
C HIS A 111 13.41 -1.21 -4.63
N ASP A 112 14.06 -1.95 -5.55
CA ASP A 112 13.80 -3.37 -5.79
C ASP A 112 12.33 -3.69 -6.10
N VAL A 113 11.68 -2.88 -6.95
CA VAL A 113 10.30 -3.13 -7.38
C VAL A 113 10.30 -4.09 -8.57
N LEU A 114 9.63 -5.23 -8.43
CA LEU A 114 9.45 -6.19 -9.51
C LEU A 114 8.12 -5.99 -10.24
N PHE A 115 8.04 -6.41 -11.50
CA PHE A 115 6.77 -6.54 -12.23
C PHE A 115 6.39 -8.01 -12.39
N GLY A 116 5.20 -8.38 -11.93
CA GLY A 116 4.74 -9.76 -11.86
C GLY A 116 3.25 -9.87 -11.58
N ASP A 117 2.83 -11.02 -11.06
CA ASP A 117 1.44 -11.26 -10.69
C ASP A 117 1.24 -10.97 -9.19
N VAL A 118 0.23 -10.16 -8.85
CA VAL A 118 -0.06 -9.74 -7.47
C VAL A 118 -1.34 -10.40 -6.99
N TRP A 119 -1.26 -11.12 -5.88
CA TRP A 119 -2.37 -11.88 -5.30
C TRP A 119 -2.75 -11.34 -3.92
N LEU A 120 -4.04 -11.06 -3.75
CA LEU A 120 -4.64 -10.68 -2.48
C LEU A 120 -5.24 -11.91 -1.80
N CYS A 121 -4.68 -12.29 -0.66
CA CYS A 121 -5.08 -13.43 0.14
C CYS A 121 -5.92 -12.97 1.34
N SER A 122 -7.23 -12.99 1.19
CA SER A 122 -8.19 -12.56 2.22
C SER A 122 -9.12 -13.69 2.65
N GLY A 123 -9.92 -13.45 3.69
CA GLY A 123 -10.83 -14.41 4.30
C GLY A 123 -10.62 -14.55 5.81
N GLN A 124 -11.02 -15.69 6.37
CA GLN A 124 -11.03 -15.95 7.81
C GLN A 124 -9.85 -16.80 8.30
N SER A 125 -10.02 -17.48 9.45
CA SER A 125 -8.97 -18.22 10.17
C SER A 125 -8.19 -19.21 9.31
N ASN A 126 -8.83 -19.94 8.40
CA ASN A 126 -8.13 -20.89 7.53
C ASN A 126 -7.17 -20.18 6.55
N MET A 127 -7.50 -18.98 6.07
CA MET A 127 -6.56 -18.15 5.30
C MET A 127 -5.52 -17.51 6.23
N GLN A 128 -5.90 -17.19 7.47
CA GLN A 128 -5.01 -16.55 8.44
C GLN A 128 -3.92 -17.48 9.00
N MET A 129 -4.13 -18.79 8.99
CA MET A 129 -3.19 -19.78 9.51
C MET A 129 -1.77 -19.52 8.98
N THR A 130 -0.80 -19.38 9.88
CA THR A 130 0.57 -18.99 9.53
C THR A 130 1.37 -20.19 9.03
N VAL A 131 2.39 -19.96 8.18
CA VAL A 131 3.26 -21.04 7.64
C VAL A 131 3.86 -21.92 8.75
N ARG A 132 4.14 -21.40 9.94
CA ARG A 132 4.68 -22.22 11.04
C ARG A 132 3.68 -23.26 11.57
N ASP A 133 2.39 -23.05 11.35
CA ASP A 133 1.30 -23.81 11.97
C ASP A 133 0.78 -24.96 11.08
N ILE A 134 1.36 -25.13 9.88
CA ILE A 134 1.02 -26.22 8.95
C ILE A 134 1.95 -27.44 9.09
N PHE A 135 1.50 -28.58 8.57
CA PHE A 135 2.40 -29.71 8.33
C PHE A 135 3.53 -29.31 7.36
N ASN A 136 4.72 -29.87 7.56
CA ASN A 136 5.93 -29.56 6.79
C ASN A 136 6.44 -28.11 6.90
N ALA A 137 5.98 -27.33 7.88
CA ALA A 137 6.42 -25.97 8.12
C ALA A 137 7.95 -25.80 8.10
N THR A 138 8.70 -26.71 8.74
CA THR A 138 10.18 -26.66 8.78
C THR A 138 10.79 -26.67 7.39
N GLU A 139 10.28 -27.51 6.49
CA GLU A 139 10.80 -27.62 5.12
C GLU A 139 10.41 -26.40 4.28
N GLU A 140 9.14 -25.96 4.35
CA GLU A 140 8.67 -24.78 3.62
C GLU A 140 9.47 -23.52 4.03
N ILE A 141 9.68 -23.32 5.34
CA ILE A 141 10.46 -22.20 5.88
C ILE A 141 11.92 -22.28 5.44
N ALA A 142 12.55 -23.46 5.50
CA ALA A 142 13.95 -23.64 5.10
C ALA A 142 14.16 -23.44 3.60
N ASN A 143 13.15 -23.76 2.79
CA ASN A 143 13.22 -23.65 1.33
C ASN A 143 12.83 -22.27 0.79
N ALA A 144 12.31 -21.36 1.63
CA ALA A 144 11.77 -20.07 1.19
C ALA A 144 12.76 -19.22 0.37
N GLU A 145 14.04 -19.26 0.74
CA GLU A 145 15.12 -18.51 0.07
C GLU A 145 15.41 -18.98 -1.37
N LYS A 146 14.88 -20.15 -1.77
CA LYS A 146 14.94 -20.64 -3.16
C LYS A 146 14.03 -19.83 -4.10
N TYR A 147 13.15 -18.98 -3.57
CA TYR A 147 12.17 -18.21 -4.33
C TYR A 147 12.42 -16.70 -4.23
N PRO A 148 13.60 -16.18 -4.63
CA PRO A 148 13.97 -14.78 -4.44
C PRO A 148 13.21 -13.80 -5.34
N LYS A 149 12.19 -14.23 -6.08
CA LYS A 149 11.25 -13.36 -6.82
C LYS A 149 9.83 -13.39 -6.24
N ILE A 150 9.61 -14.13 -5.16
CA ILE A 150 8.38 -14.03 -4.38
C ILE A 150 8.57 -12.94 -3.32
N ARG A 151 7.59 -12.07 -3.18
CA ARG A 151 7.53 -10.98 -2.20
C ARG A 151 6.28 -11.12 -1.37
N VAL A 152 6.42 -10.98 -0.06
CA VAL A 152 5.33 -11.18 0.90
C VAL A 152 5.06 -9.89 1.68
N PHE A 153 3.78 -9.62 1.93
CA PHE A 153 3.30 -8.49 2.73
C PHE A 153 2.15 -8.96 3.62
N THR A 154 2.16 -8.57 4.90
CA THR A 154 1.05 -8.88 5.83
C THR A 154 0.45 -7.60 6.38
N ASN A 155 -0.81 -7.38 6.04
CA ASN A 155 -1.59 -6.29 6.62
C ASN A 155 -2.02 -6.63 8.05
N GLY A 156 -2.11 -5.60 8.88
CA GLY A 156 -2.68 -5.68 10.21
C GLY A 156 -4.19 -5.89 10.20
N ARG A 157 -4.70 -6.23 11.36
CA ARG A 157 -6.10 -6.62 11.58
C ARG A 157 -6.80 -5.56 12.41
N THR A 158 -6.66 -4.31 11.97
CA THR A 158 -7.29 -3.17 12.63
C THR A 158 -8.61 -2.89 11.93
N PRO A 159 -9.75 -3.02 12.63
CA PRO A 159 -11.05 -2.75 12.03
C PRO A 159 -11.22 -1.25 11.79
N SER A 160 -12.04 -0.92 10.79
CA SER A 160 -12.53 0.43 10.56
C SER A 160 -14.01 0.37 10.23
N SER A 161 -14.79 1.31 10.78
CA SER A 161 -16.23 1.46 10.45
C SER A 161 -16.47 2.21 9.15
N THR A 162 -15.43 2.81 8.56
CA THR A 162 -15.45 3.49 7.27
C THR A 162 -14.32 3.00 6.39
N PRO A 163 -14.45 3.07 5.05
CA PRO A 163 -13.32 2.85 4.16
C PRO A 163 -12.13 3.74 4.54
N VAL A 164 -10.93 3.18 4.44
CA VAL A 164 -9.67 3.89 4.64
C VAL A 164 -8.82 3.73 3.38
N GLU A 165 -8.17 4.80 2.95
CA GLU A 165 -7.33 4.81 1.74
C GLU A 165 -5.97 4.12 1.96
N GLU A 166 -5.47 4.18 3.19
CA GLU A 166 -4.20 3.60 3.61
C GLU A 166 -4.38 2.54 4.69
N SER A 167 -3.40 1.63 4.78
CA SER A 167 -3.41 0.62 5.83
C SER A 167 -3.25 1.26 7.21
N ILE A 168 -4.13 0.93 8.15
CA ILE A 168 -4.04 1.42 9.53
C ILE A 168 -2.85 0.79 10.26
N GLN A 169 -2.54 -0.47 9.95
CA GLN A 169 -1.45 -1.21 10.57
C GLN A 169 -0.83 -2.16 9.56
N ILE A 170 0.49 -2.14 9.44
CA ILE A 170 1.26 -3.09 8.65
C ILE A 170 2.02 -3.99 9.62
N VAL A 171 1.72 -5.30 9.61
CA VAL A 171 2.40 -6.27 10.48
C VAL A 171 3.73 -6.70 9.86
N GLN A 172 3.75 -6.83 8.54
CA GLN A 172 4.95 -7.18 7.79
C GLN A 172 5.01 -6.33 6.53
N LYS A 173 6.06 -5.52 6.45
CA LYS A 173 6.44 -4.79 5.24
C LYS A 173 6.79 -5.74 4.10
N TRP A 174 6.75 -5.25 2.87
CA TRP A 174 7.19 -6.02 1.70
C TRP A 174 8.57 -6.62 1.95
N SER A 175 8.66 -7.94 1.81
CA SER A 175 9.85 -8.72 2.15
C SER A 175 10.12 -9.76 1.08
N ILE A 176 11.39 -9.95 0.75
CA ILE A 176 11.86 -11.09 -0.05
C ILE A 176 11.53 -12.39 0.69
N ALA A 177 10.98 -13.38 -0.02
CA ALA A 177 10.74 -14.70 0.53
C ALA A 177 12.01 -15.29 1.14
N SER A 178 11.96 -15.58 2.44
CA SER A 178 13.05 -16.10 3.23
C SER A 178 12.52 -16.82 4.45
N SER A 179 13.40 -17.56 5.13
CA SER A 179 13.04 -18.28 6.36
C SER A 179 12.44 -17.34 7.42
N SER A 180 12.96 -16.13 7.55
CA SER A 180 12.45 -15.11 8.48
C SER A 180 11.15 -14.48 8.01
N SER A 181 10.98 -14.22 6.70
CA SER A 181 9.80 -13.55 6.16
C SER A 181 8.55 -14.43 6.09
N ILE A 182 8.68 -15.76 6.17
CA ILE A 182 7.51 -16.64 6.23
C ILE A 182 7.41 -17.41 7.55
N GLY A 183 8.51 -17.61 8.28
CA GLY A 183 8.58 -18.39 9.51
C GLY A 183 8.25 -17.65 10.82
N GLY A 184 7.55 -16.52 10.75
CA GLY A 184 7.24 -15.67 11.90
C GLY A 184 6.21 -16.24 12.89
N PRO A 185 5.66 -15.40 13.79
CA PRO A 185 4.77 -15.83 14.87
C PRO A 185 3.41 -16.35 14.37
N SER A 186 2.89 -17.39 15.03
CA SER A 186 1.58 -17.98 14.73
C SER A 186 0.46 -16.95 14.72
N TRP A 187 -0.51 -17.15 13.83
CA TRP A 187 -1.74 -16.36 13.64
C TRP A 187 -1.58 -14.88 13.32
N THR A 188 -0.39 -14.32 13.46
CA THR A 188 -0.14 -12.89 13.29
C THR A 188 0.64 -12.61 12.02
N TYR A 189 1.42 -13.58 11.57
CA TYR A 189 2.33 -13.46 10.44
C TYR A 189 1.79 -14.10 9.15
N PHE A 190 2.66 -14.24 8.14
CA PHE A 190 2.28 -14.55 6.77
C PHE A 190 1.48 -15.86 6.61
N SER A 191 0.45 -15.79 5.77
CA SER A 191 -0.50 -16.88 5.53
C SER A 191 0.16 -18.09 4.86
N ALA A 192 -0.07 -19.29 5.41
CA ALA A 192 0.39 -20.55 4.87
C ALA A 192 -0.23 -20.86 3.50
N VAL A 193 -1.55 -20.70 3.39
CA VAL A 193 -2.28 -20.96 2.14
C VAL A 193 -1.80 -20.01 1.05
N CYS A 194 -1.62 -18.73 1.38
CA CYS A 194 -1.11 -17.73 0.46
C CYS A 194 0.31 -18.07 -0.02
N TRP A 195 1.20 -18.45 0.90
CA TRP A 195 2.56 -18.89 0.58
C TRP A 195 2.58 -20.09 -0.37
N LEU A 196 1.89 -21.17 0.00
CA LEU A 196 1.87 -22.41 -0.78
C LEU A 196 1.32 -22.19 -2.19
N TYR A 197 0.24 -21.41 -2.29
CA TYR A 197 -0.34 -21.03 -3.57
C TYR A 197 0.65 -20.21 -4.42
N GLY A 198 1.22 -19.15 -3.84
CA GLY A 198 2.16 -18.29 -4.55
C GLY A 198 3.42 -19.03 -5.01
N ARG A 199 3.98 -19.90 -4.18
CA ARG A 199 5.10 -20.77 -4.53
C ARG A 199 4.75 -21.68 -5.71
N MET A 200 3.60 -22.37 -5.64
CA MET A 200 3.14 -23.25 -6.71
C MET A 200 2.95 -22.50 -8.03
N ILE A 201 2.33 -21.31 -8.00
CA ILE A 201 2.11 -20.50 -9.21
C ILE A 201 3.42 -19.96 -9.76
N HIS A 202 4.33 -19.48 -8.91
CA HIS A 202 5.66 -19.04 -9.30
C HIS A 202 6.40 -20.14 -10.10
N GLU A 203 6.42 -21.37 -9.57
CA GLU A 203 7.02 -22.53 -10.23
C GLU A 203 6.32 -22.87 -11.55
N ALA A 204 4.98 -22.95 -11.53
CA ALA A 204 4.18 -23.29 -12.70
C ALA A 204 4.33 -22.28 -13.85
N LEU A 205 4.62 -21.02 -13.53
CA LEU A 205 4.86 -19.93 -14.49
C LEU A 205 6.35 -19.73 -14.84
N GLY A 206 7.21 -20.71 -14.53
CA GLY A 206 8.62 -20.67 -14.93
C GLY A 206 9.47 -19.67 -14.14
N GLY A 207 9.10 -19.36 -12.89
CA GLY A 207 9.85 -18.47 -12.02
C GLY A 207 9.44 -16.99 -12.10
N ARG A 208 8.23 -16.70 -12.59
CA ARG A 208 7.68 -15.34 -12.66
C ARG A 208 7.62 -14.66 -11.28
N PRO A 209 7.91 -13.36 -11.13
CA PRO A 209 7.72 -12.64 -9.87
C PRO A 209 6.28 -12.70 -9.37
N ILE A 210 6.13 -12.96 -8.07
CA ILE A 210 4.81 -13.03 -7.42
C ILE A 210 4.81 -12.12 -6.18
N GLY A 211 3.86 -11.18 -6.14
CA GLY A 211 3.56 -10.40 -4.94
C GLY A 211 2.39 -11.01 -4.20
N LEU A 212 2.56 -11.32 -2.91
CA LEU A 212 1.52 -11.94 -2.10
C LEU A 212 1.15 -11.03 -0.92
N ILE A 213 -0.12 -10.65 -0.85
CA ILE A 213 -0.64 -9.71 0.15
C ILE A 213 -1.62 -10.46 1.06
N ALA A 214 -1.24 -10.71 2.30
CA ALA A 214 -2.12 -11.32 3.30
C ALA A 214 -2.96 -10.25 4.02
N THR A 215 -4.28 -10.34 3.91
CA THR A 215 -5.25 -9.41 4.55
C THR A 215 -6.35 -10.13 5.35
N SER A 216 -6.18 -11.43 5.59
CA SER A 216 -7.18 -12.26 6.29
C SER A 216 -7.39 -11.88 7.77
N TYR A 217 -8.64 -11.97 8.22
CA TYR A 217 -9.06 -11.72 9.60
C TYR A 217 -10.00 -12.84 10.09
N GLY A 218 -9.46 -13.75 10.90
CA GLY A 218 -10.21 -14.84 11.50
C GLY A 218 -11.24 -14.40 12.53
N GLY A 219 -12.31 -15.17 12.63
CA GLY A 219 -13.44 -14.89 13.54
C GLY A 219 -14.35 -13.76 13.08
N THR A 220 -14.15 -13.21 11.87
CA THR A 220 -15.04 -12.20 11.29
C THR A 220 -16.10 -12.86 10.40
N ALA A 221 -17.34 -12.44 10.56
CA ALA A 221 -18.45 -12.87 9.72
C ALA A 221 -18.48 -12.05 8.42
N ILE A 222 -19.12 -12.57 7.37
CA ILE A 222 -19.12 -11.96 6.03
C ILE A 222 -19.74 -10.56 6.01
N GLU A 223 -20.68 -10.30 6.92
CA GLU A 223 -21.39 -9.03 7.09
C GLU A 223 -20.42 -7.87 7.36
N LEU A 224 -19.28 -8.12 8.02
CA LEU A 224 -18.24 -7.12 8.28
C LEU A 224 -17.38 -6.79 7.06
N TRP A 225 -17.51 -7.56 5.99
CA TRP A 225 -16.78 -7.37 4.72
C TRP A 225 -17.70 -6.93 3.58
N MET A 226 -18.98 -6.75 3.85
CA MET A 226 -19.95 -6.27 2.88
C MET A 226 -19.89 -4.74 2.76
N PRO A 227 -20.08 -4.18 1.55
CA PRO A 227 -20.40 -2.77 1.41
C PRO A 227 -21.59 -2.39 2.29
N GLN A 228 -21.50 -1.25 2.96
CA GLN A 228 -22.53 -0.82 3.92
C GLN A 228 -23.92 -0.71 3.28
N ASP A 229 -23.98 -0.24 2.03
CA ASP A 229 -25.23 -0.14 1.28
C ASP A 229 -25.85 -1.52 0.99
N ALA A 230 -25.03 -2.54 0.74
CA ALA A 230 -25.48 -3.92 0.55
C ALA A 230 -25.99 -4.53 1.85
N PHE A 231 -25.30 -4.28 2.97
CA PHE A 231 -25.72 -4.75 4.29
C PHE A 231 -27.09 -4.15 4.70
N LEU A 232 -27.26 -2.84 4.55
CA LEU A 232 -28.49 -2.14 4.91
C LEU A 232 -29.70 -2.54 4.05
N LYS A 233 -29.48 -3.04 2.81
CA LYS A 233 -30.56 -3.61 1.99
C LYS A 233 -31.11 -4.92 2.55
N CYS A 234 -30.25 -5.75 3.14
CA CYS A 234 -30.65 -7.02 3.76
C CYS A 234 -31.16 -6.85 5.19
N TYR A 235 -30.65 -5.86 5.90
CA TYR A 235 -30.96 -5.57 7.31
C TYR A 235 -31.29 -4.08 7.50
N PRO A 236 -32.47 -3.61 7.04
CA PRO A 236 -32.86 -2.22 7.20
C PRO A 236 -33.03 -1.88 8.69
N PRO A 237 -32.63 -0.67 9.13
CA PRO A 237 -32.89 -0.24 10.50
C PRO A 237 -34.41 -0.17 10.74
N SER A 238 -34.83 -0.69 11.90
CA SER A 238 -36.23 -0.70 12.37
C SER A 238 -36.78 0.69 12.65
#